data_AF-A0A7C0YP09-F1
#
_entry.id   AF-A0A7C0YP09-F1
#
_cell.length_a   1.000
_cell.length_b   1.000
_cell.length_c   1.000
_cell.angle_alpha   90.00
_cell.angle_beta   90.00
_cell.angle_gamma   90.00
#
_symmetry.space_group_name_H-M   'P 1'
#
loop_
_entity.id
_entity.type
_entity.pdbx_description
1 polymer ?
#
loop_
_entity_poly.entity_id
_entity_poly.type
_entity_poly.pdbx_seq_one_letter_code
_entity_poly.pdbx_strand_id
1 'polypeptide(L)' 'KPKPKPEKGWLYITSYPRYAKIYVDGEDIKKLTPEKLELTPGKHKIRLERYRRKPVEFEVEIKAGEKLEIYKYLPLERR' A
#
# COMPACT_ATOMS: atom_id res chain seq x y z
N LYS A 1 -5.53 0.23 33.42
CA LYS A 1 -5.67 -0.89 32.46
C LYS A 1 -4.87 -0.55 31.20
N PRO A 2 -3.92 -1.38 30.74
CA PRO A 2 -3.29 -1.14 29.45
C PRO A 2 -4.36 -1.24 28.34
N LYS A 3 -4.36 -0.29 27.41
CA LYS A 3 -5.28 -0.26 26.28
C LYS A 3 -5.05 -1.52 25.41
N PRO A 4 -6.10 -2.16 24.86
CA PRO A 4 -5.90 -3.33 24.00
C PRO A 4 -4.95 -2.98 22.85
N LYS A 5 -4.03 -3.91 22.58
CA LYS A 5 -3.02 -3.83 21.52
C LYS A 5 -3.68 -3.48 20.18
N PRO A 6 -2.97 -2.79 19.29
CA PRO A 6 -3.56 -2.38 18.03
C PRO A 6 -4.04 -3.61 17.26
N GLU A 7 -5.36 -3.75 17.10
CA GLU A 7 -5.94 -4.77 16.25
C GLU A 7 -5.49 -4.45 14.83
N LYS A 8 -4.94 -5.42 14.10
CA LYS A 8 -4.43 -5.17 12.75
C LYS A 8 -5.56 -4.63 11.85
N GLY A 9 -5.19 -3.83 10.86
CA GLY A 9 -6.10 -3.40 9.80
C GLY A 9 -5.68 -4.01 8.46
N TRP A 10 -6.55 -3.90 7.46
CA TRP A 10 -6.29 -4.46 6.13
C TRP A 10 -6.32 -3.38 5.06
N LEU A 11 -5.32 -3.43 4.17
CA LEU A 11 -5.28 -2.63 2.95
C LEU A 11 -5.39 -3.57 1.75
N TYR A 12 -6.46 -3.43 0.97
CA TYR A 12 -6.52 -4.04 -0.37
C TYR A 12 -6.07 -3.01 -1.39
N ILE A 13 -4.94 -3.27 -2.04
CA ILE A 13 -4.30 -2.33 -2.96
C ILE A 13 -4.28 -2.89 -4.37
N THR A 14 -4.73 -2.09 -5.32
CA THR A 14 -4.78 -2.42 -6.75
C THR A 14 -4.15 -1.30 -7.57
N SER A 15 -3.69 -1.63 -8.78
CA SER A 15 -3.13 -0.61 -9.66
C SER A 15 -3.28 -0.91 -11.14
N TYR A 16 -3.17 0.14 -11.96
CA TYR A 16 -2.94 0.02 -13.38
C TYR A 16 -1.63 0.71 -13.80
N PRO A 17 -0.73 0.01 -14.50
CA PRO A 17 -0.79 -1.41 -14.85
C PRO A 17 -0.76 -2.31 -13.60
N ARG A 18 -1.25 -3.55 -13.76
CA ARG A 18 -1.15 -4.59 -12.73
C ARG A 18 0.31 -4.98 -12.50
N TYR A 19 0.54 -5.69 -11.39
CA TYR A 19 1.84 -6.22 -10.99
C TYR A 19 2.88 -5.14 -10.66
N ALA A 20 2.44 -4.05 -10.03
CA ALA A 20 3.33 -3.04 -9.47
C ALA A 20 3.92 -3.56 -8.15
N LYS A 21 5.24 -3.40 -7.98
CA LYS A 21 5.93 -3.65 -6.71
C LYS A 21 5.37 -2.75 -5.64
N ILE A 22 5.20 -3.32 -4.45
CA ILE A 22 4.67 -2.61 -3.30
C ILE A 22 5.79 -2.39 -2.30
N TYR A 23 5.96 -1.15 -1.88
CA TYR A 23 6.82 -0.75 -0.78
C TYR A 23 5.94 -0.20 0.33
N VAL A 24 6.23 -0.59 1.56
CA VAL A 24 5.55 -0.10 2.77
C VAL A 24 6.60 0.50 3.68
N ASP A 25 6.42 1.77 4.04
CA ASP A 25 7.33 2.54 4.91
C ASP A 25 8.79 2.54 4.42
N GLY A 26 8.97 2.48 3.10
CA GLY A 26 10.28 2.46 2.43
C GLY A 26 10.83 1.05 2.15
N GLU A 27 10.23 -0.01 2.69
CA GLU A 27 10.72 -1.39 2.51
C GLU A 27 9.97 -2.14 1.40
N ASP A 28 10.71 -2.87 0.55
CA ASP A 28 10.12 -3.78 -0.45
C ASP A 28 9.55 -5.02 0.24
N ILE A 29 8.23 -5.15 0.26
CA ILE A 29 7.57 -6.30 0.89
C ILE A 29 7.54 -7.54 -0.02
N LYS A 30 8.18 -7.48 -1.19
CA LYS A 30 8.28 -8.55 -2.20
C LYS A 30 6.91 -9.05 -2.68
N LYS A 31 5.92 -8.16 -2.70
CA LYS A 31 4.56 -8.41 -3.20
C LYS A 31 4.22 -7.47 -4.35
N LEU A 32 3.22 -7.86 -5.14
CA LEU A 32 2.80 -7.16 -6.34
C LEU A 32 1.29 -6.89 -6.30
N THR A 33 0.83 -5.76 -6.82
CA THR A 33 -0.61 -5.48 -6.96
C THR A 33 -1.29 -6.41 -7.98
N PRO A 34 -2.57 -6.78 -7.79
CA PRO A 34 -3.41 -6.52 -6.62
C PRO A 34 -3.04 -7.41 -5.43
N GLU A 35 -3.05 -6.86 -4.22
CA GLU A 35 -2.66 -7.57 -3.00
C GLU A 35 -3.46 -7.12 -1.77
N LYS A 36 -3.68 -8.02 -0.81
CA LYS A 36 -4.21 -7.69 0.51
C LYS A 36 -3.08 -7.67 1.53
N LEU A 37 -2.84 -6.50 2.11
CA LEU A 37 -1.85 -6.29 3.15
C LEU A 37 -2.52 -6.24 4.51
N GLU A 38 -1.82 -6.80 5.49
CA GLU A 38 -2.16 -6.68 6.89
C GLU A 38 -1.15 -5.72 7.52
N LEU A 39 -1.63 -4.60 8.03
CA LEU A 39 -0.80 -3.51 8.54
C LEU A 39 -1.22 -3.15 9.96
N THR A 40 -0.30 -2.56 10.71
CA THR A 40 -0.62 -1.97 12.01
C THR A 40 -1.55 -0.76 11.83
N PRO A 41 -2.46 -0.50 12.76
CA PRO A 41 -3.14 0.78 12.86
C PRO A 41 -2.17 1.95 12.90
N GLY A 42 -2.45 2.98 12.12
CA GLY A 42 -1.60 4.15 11.99
C GLY A 42 -1.42 4.58 10.54
N LYS A 43 -0.56 5.58 10.33
CA LYS A 43 -0.20 6.07 9.00
C LYS A 43 0.91 5.19 8.43
N HIS A 44 0.71 4.75 7.19
CA HIS A 44 1.70 4.01 6.42
C HIS A 44 1.97 4.73 5.11
N LYS A 45 3.23 4.84 4.73
CA LYS A 45 3.64 5.35 3.42
C LYS A 45 3.72 4.18 2.45
N ILE A 46 2.92 4.24 1.39
CA ILE A 46 2.89 3.22 0.34
C ILE A 46 3.50 3.79 -0.93
N ARG A 47 4.45 3.05 -1.51
CA ARG A 47 5.04 3.38 -2.81
C ARG A 47 4.85 2.22 -3.77
N LEU A 48 4.32 2.54 -4.95
CA LEU A 48 4.11 1.59 -6.03
C LEU A 48 5.09 1.84 -7.15
N GLU A 49 5.73 0.79 -7.64
CA GLU A 49 6.68 0.88 -8.75
C GLU A 49 6.42 -0.17 -9.83
N ARG A 50 6.56 0.22 -11.08
CA ARG A 50 6.48 -0.69 -12.23
C ARG A 50 7.46 -0.24 -13.32
N TYR A 51 7.97 -1.20 -14.08
CA TYR A 51 8.83 -0.95 -15.23
C TYR A 51 8.21 0.07 -16.21
N ARG A 52 9.01 1.08 -16.60
CA ARG A 52 8.62 2.20 -17.49
C ARG A 52 7.42 3.02 -17.01
N ARG A 53 7.14 3.00 -15.70
CA ARG A 53 6.12 3.83 -15.07
C ARG A 53 6.76 4.73 -14.03
N LYS A 54 6.19 5.93 -13.84
CA LYS A 54 6.57 6.80 -12.73
C LYS A 54 6.14 6.15 -11.42
N PRO A 55 7.03 6.07 -10.40
CA PRO A 55 6.65 5.66 -9.05
C PRO A 55 5.52 6.53 -8.53
N VAL A 56 4.58 5.92 -7.80
CA VAL A 56 3.49 6.64 -7.13
C VAL A 56 3.62 6.38 -5.65
N GLU A 57 3.76 7.45 -4.87
CA GLU A 57 3.84 7.41 -3.41
C GLU A 57 2.63 8.12 -2.81
N PHE A 58 2.06 7.55 -1.75
CA PHE A 58 0.91 8.09 -1.04
C PHE A 58 0.86 7.56 0.38
N GLU A 59 0.22 8.31 1.27
CA GLU A 59 -0.05 7.87 2.63
C GLU A 59 -1.44 7.26 2.74
N VAL A 60 -1.56 6.24 3.59
CA VAL A 60 -2.84 5.66 4.01
C VAL A 60 -2.92 5.66 5.52
N GLU A 61 -4.11 5.87 6.06
CA GLU A 61 -4.39 5.69 7.48
C GLU A 61 -5.14 4.38 7.66
N ILE A 62 -4.51 3.43 8.35
CA ILE A 62 -5.07 2.13 8.67
C ILE A 62 -5.72 2.23 10.04
N LYS A 63 -6.99 1.85 10.14
CA LYS A 63 -7.68 1.72 11.42
C LYS A 63 -7.80 0.26 11.82
N ALA A 64 -7.78 0.03 13.12
CA ALA A 64 -7.97 -1.27 13.73
C ALA A 64 -9.28 -1.92 13.27
N GLY A 65 -9.20 -3.17 12.79
CA GLY A 65 -10.38 -3.92 12.34
C GLY A 65 -11.00 -3.46 11.01
N GLU A 66 -10.54 -2.35 10.43
CA GLU A 66 -11.09 -1.83 9.18
C GLU A 66 -10.35 -2.37 7.95
N LYS A 67 -11.10 -2.45 6.84
CA LYS A 67 -10.56 -2.72 5.51
C LYS A 67 -10.60 -1.43 4.69
N LEU A 68 -9.43 -0.98 4.25
CA LEU A 68 -9.27 0.11 3.30
C LEU A 68 -9.01 -0.49 1.91
N GLU A 69 -9.66 0.04 0.88
CA GLU A 69 -9.42 -0.35 -0.51
C GLU A 69 -8.91 0.83 -1.32
N ILE A 70 -7.81 0.64 -2.04
CA ILE A 70 -7.17 1.70 -2.83
C ILE A 70 -6.89 1.19 -4.24
N TYR A 71 -7.15 2.06 -5.22
CA TYR A 71 -6.71 1.91 -6.59
C TYR A 71 -5.77 3.06 -6.98
N LYS A 72 -4.67 2.75 -7.66
CA LYS A 72 -3.73 3.76 -8.19
C LYS A 72 -3.38 3.52 -9.64
N TYR A 73 -3.40 4.59 -10.42
CA TYR A 73 -2.81 4.62 -11.76
C TYR A 73 -1.34 5.04 -11.66
N LEU A 74 -0.43 4.28 -12.27
CA LEU A 74 0.98 4.66 -12.42
C LEU A 74 1.18 5.26 -13.82
N PRO A 75 1.42 6.58 -13.94
CA PRO A 75 1.64 7.23 -15.22
C PRO A 75 2.84 6.66 -15.96
N LEU A 76 2.81 6.73 -17.29
CA LEU A 76 3.99 6.43 -18.08
C LEU A 76 5.12 7.38 -17.70
N GLU A 77 6.32 6.83 -17.61
CA GLU A 77 7.53 7.63 -17.51
C GLU A 77 7.80 8.25 -18.88
N ARG A 78 7.51 9.55 -19.01
CA ARG A 78 7.88 10.32 -20.20
C ARG A 78 9.38 10.57 -20.15
N ARG A 79 10.07 10.15 -21.21
CA ARG A 79 11.45 10.55 -21.51
C ARG A 79 11.47 11.96 -22.06
#